data_AF-A0A804PU08-F1
#
_entry.id   AF-A0A804PU08-F1
#
_cell.length_a   1.000
_cell.length_b   1.000
_cell.length_c   1.000
_cell.angle_alpha   90.00
_cell.angle_beta   90.00
_cell.angle_gamma   90.00
#
_symmetry.space_group_name_H-M   'P 1'
#
loop_
_entity.id
_entity.type
_entity.pdbx_description
1 polymer ?
#
loop_
_entity_poly.entity_id
_entity_poly.type
_entity_poly.pdbx_seq_one_letter_code
_entity_poly.pdbx_strand_id
1 'polypeptide(L)'
;MGGTKLCSRHLPQDIIYCVGGVSVFFPLFTQFFDAASDIEKCCHTSVVNDKLVAEVIELVATVLDGNVSNQQQMYLLSGLSILGFLLQSATPQLLTTKTLSALKYMFDILRNCSMSKVLLKDAISQIYLNPQIWVYASYEVQRDLYMFVINYFETDGRLLPLLCGLPWVIDIVCRYYWEKADSRHVVASKPLFHSVTKQVIGERPEVVEIRKLRLLLLSLAEMSLKIKVSPDDIRALVAFIERSQDIACISDVLDMIIRALSQGEVFSSFVGNVNYLGGCCIFINLLKRTGGGMQSSRWIKVSAKASILLSS
;
A
#
# COMPACT_ATOMS: atom_id res chain seq x y z
N MET A 1 43.82 39.51 24.99
CA MET A 1 43.86 38.04 24.87
C MET A 1 42.93 37.64 23.72
N GLY A 2 43.49 37.24 22.57
CA GLY A 2 42.69 36.84 21.41
C GLY A 2 42.09 35.46 21.64
N GLY A 3 40.79 35.38 21.89
CA GLY A 3 40.09 34.11 22.00
C GLY A 3 39.88 33.52 20.61
N THR A 4 40.72 32.57 20.21
CA THR A 4 40.46 31.76 19.02
C THR A 4 39.20 30.95 19.26
N LYS A 5 38.09 31.31 18.61
CA LYS A 5 36.88 30.47 18.64
C LYS A 5 37.08 29.31 17.66
N LEU A 6 36.85 28.09 18.12
CA LEU A 6 36.84 26.92 17.26
C LEU A 6 35.64 27.02 16.32
N CYS A 7 35.87 27.32 15.04
CA CYS A 7 34.83 27.21 14.02
C CYS A 7 34.68 25.73 13.63
N SER A 8 33.77 25.02 14.29
CA SER A 8 33.32 23.71 13.82
C SER A 8 32.35 23.91 12.65
N ARG A 9 32.60 23.25 11.52
CA ARG A 9 31.63 23.14 10.44
C ARG A 9 30.84 21.87 10.68
N HIS A 10 29.57 22.04 11.07
CA HIS A 10 28.62 20.94 11.07
C HIS A 10 28.04 20.78 9.66
N LEU A 11 27.75 19.55 9.25
CA LEU A 11 27.04 19.32 8.00
C LEU A 11 25.62 19.90 8.14
N PRO A 12 25.00 20.41 7.05
CA PRO A 12 23.63 20.93 7.12
C PRO A 12 22.63 19.96 7.77
N GLN A 13 22.79 18.65 7.53
CA GLN A 13 21.97 17.59 8.12
C GLN A 13 22.07 17.53 9.66
N ASP A 14 23.19 17.94 10.23
CA ASP A 14 23.44 17.92 11.68
C ASP A 14 22.82 19.12 12.40
N ILE A 15 22.56 20.22 11.66
CA ILE A 15 22.04 21.47 12.23
C ILE A 15 20.62 21.80 11.76
N ILE A 16 20.05 21.02 10.84
CA ILE A 16 18.74 21.32 10.25
C ILE A 16 17.64 21.37 11.31
N TYR A 17 17.74 20.58 12.40
CA TYR A 17 16.82 20.62 13.52
C TYR A 17 16.66 22.03 14.13
N CYS A 18 17.70 22.88 14.06
CA CYS A 18 17.67 24.26 14.54
C CYS A 18 16.79 25.20 13.70
N VAL A 19 16.53 24.86 12.43
CA VAL A 19 15.77 25.69 11.48
C VAL A 19 14.43 25.08 11.09
N GLY A 20 13.95 24.10 11.87
CA GLY A 20 12.68 23.41 11.62
C GLY A 20 12.83 21.97 11.16
N GLY A 21 14.04 21.41 11.11
CA GLY A 21 14.31 19.99 10.89
C GLY A 21 13.86 19.46 9.53
N VAL A 22 13.54 18.17 9.45
CA VAL A 22 13.14 17.50 8.20
C VAL A 22 11.93 18.15 7.52
N SER A 23 11.02 18.77 8.27
CA SER A 23 9.81 19.41 7.72
C SER A 23 10.09 20.61 6.82
N VAL A 24 11.29 21.20 6.88
CA VAL A 24 11.67 22.32 5.98
C VAL A 24 11.73 21.91 4.51
N PHE A 25 11.83 20.61 4.22
CA PHE A 25 11.88 20.08 2.86
C PHE A 25 10.49 19.78 2.27
N PHE A 26 9.45 19.67 3.11
CA PHE A 26 8.10 19.34 2.64
C PHE A 26 7.51 20.36 1.65
N PRO A 27 7.72 21.69 1.82
CA PRO A 27 7.31 22.67 0.82
C PRO A 27 8.00 22.54 -0.55
N LEU A 28 9.11 21.80 -0.66
CA LEU A 28 9.74 21.54 -1.96
C LEU A 28 8.85 20.64 -2.84
N PHE A 29 8.16 19.68 -2.24
CA PHE A 29 7.25 18.79 -2.97
C PHE A 29 6.11 19.57 -3.65
N THR A 30 5.51 20.55 -2.96
CA THR A 30 4.41 21.33 -3.52
C THR A 30 4.85 22.14 -4.75
N GLN A 31 6.09 22.65 -4.77
CA GLN A 31 6.61 23.41 -5.91
C GLN A 31 6.73 22.54 -7.18
N PHE A 32 7.11 21.26 -7.03
CA PHE A 32 7.25 20.36 -8.16
C PHE A 32 5.91 19.85 -8.68
N PHE A 33 4.91 19.70 -7.80
CA PHE A 33 3.57 19.27 -8.20
C PHE A 33 2.82 20.36 -8.98
N ASP A 34 2.96 21.62 -8.57
CA ASP A 34 2.41 22.75 -9.33
C ASP A 34 3.09 22.89 -10.69
N ALA A 35 4.42 22.81 -10.75
CA ALA A 35 5.17 22.88 -12.01
C ALA A 35 4.85 21.73 -12.98
N ALA A 36 4.46 20.56 -12.45
CA ALA A 36 3.99 19.43 -13.24
C ALA A 36 2.52 19.55 -13.68
N SER A 37 1.81 20.62 -13.33
CA SER A 37 0.49 20.92 -13.92
C SER A 37 0.60 21.85 -15.14
N ASP A 38 1.65 22.68 -15.21
CA ASP A 38 1.94 23.57 -16.36
C ASP A 38 2.56 22.81 -17.57
N ILE A 39 2.18 21.54 -17.77
CA ILE A 39 2.73 20.56 -18.76
C ILE A 39 2.64 21.02 -20.22
N GLU A 40 1.97 22.12 -20.54
CA GLU A 40 2.02 22.68 -21.91
C GLU A 40 3.45 23.00 -22.38
N LYS A 41 4.43 23.12 -21.47
CA LYS A 41 5.84 23.23 -21.83
C LYS A 41 6.54 21.87 -21.83
N CYS A 42 6.52 21.19 -22.98
CA CYS A 42 7.56 20.28 -23.48
C CYS A 42 7.92 19.02 -22.64
N CYS A 43 8.13 17.89 -23.33
CA CYS A 43 8.62 16.62 -22.80
C CYS A 43 9.91 16.73 -21.95
N HIS A 44 10.72 17.78 -22.14
CA HIS A 44 11.88 18.05 -21.30
C HIS A 44 11.52 18.36 -19.84
N THR A 45 10.38 18.99 -19.56
CA THR A 45 10.00 19.43 -18.21
C THR A 45 9.59 18.26 -17.33
N SER A 46 8.89 17.26 -17.90
CA SER A 46 8.52 16.02 -17.18
C SER A 46 9.75 15.29 -16.64
N VAL A 47 10.77 15.08 -17.50
CA VAL A 47 12.00 14.37 -17.12
C VAL A 47 12.78 15.11 -16.02
N VAL A 48 12.77 16.45 -16.06
CA VAL A 48 13.41 17.29 -15.04
C VAL A 48 12.65 17.19 -13.72
N ASN A 49 11.32 17.23 -13.74
CA ASN A 49 10.49 17.17 -12.53
C ASN A 49 10.60 15.81 -11.83
N ASP A 50 10.58 14.70 -12.56
CA ASP A 50 10.75 13.35 -11.99
C ASP A 50 12.07 13.21 -11.22
N LYS A 51 13.13 13.78 -11.78
CA LYS A 51 14.47 13.77 -11.16
C LYS A 51 14.47 14.57 -9.86
N LEU A 52 13.84 15.75 -9.85
CA LEU A 52 13.79 16.62 -8.67
C LEU A 52 13.00 15.98 -7.52
N VAL A 53 11.86 15.34 -7.80
CA VAL A 53 11.09 14.62 -6.77
C VAL A 53 11.91 13.51 -6.14
N ALA A 54 12.60 12.71 -6.95
CA ALA A 54 13.50 11.66 -6.47
C ALA A 54 14.63 12.23 -5.60
N GLU A 55 15.29 13.31 -6.04
CA GLU A 55 16.35 13.99 -5.27
C GLU A 55 15.85 14.52 -3.92
N VAL A 56 14.63 15.06 -3.84
CA VAL A 56 14.07 15.55 -2.57
C VAL A 56 13.77 14.39 -1.62
N ILE A 57 13.27 13.26 -2.14
CA ILE A 57 13.04 12.06 -1.32
C ILE A 57 14.39 11.52 -0.80
N GLU A 58 15.42 11.46 -1.64
CA GLU A 58 16.77 11.05 -1.23
C GLU A 58 17.39 12.02 -0.21
N LEU A 59 17.15 13.32 -0.37
CA LEU A 59 17.59 14.34 0.59
C LEU A 59 16.90 14.13 1.95
N VAL A 60 15.59 13.94 1.97
CA VAL A 60 14.83 13.65 3.20
C VAL A 60 15.35 12.38 3.85
N ALA A 61 15.57 11.30 3.08
CA ALA A 61 16.14 10.05 3.59
C ALA A 61 17.53 10.27 4.21
N THR A 62 18.42 10.98 3.51
CA THR A 62 19.79 11.25 3.97
C THR A 62 19.81 12.08 5.25
N VAL A 63 18.91 13.05 5.40
CA VAL A 63 18.78 13.86 6.62
C VAL A 63 18.32 13.02 7.82
N LEU A 64 17.63 11.91 7.60
CA LEU A 64 17.24 10.97 8.65
C LEU A 64 18.35 9.96 8.99
N ASP A 65 19.27 9.70 8.06
CA ASP A 65 20.31 8.69 8.23
C ASP A 65 21.26 9.04 9.38
N GLY A 66 21.40 8.13 10.33
CA GLY A 66 22.18 8.34 11.56
C GLY A 66 21.71 9.46 12.50
N ASN A 67 20.73 10.30 12.13
CA ASN A 67 20.34 11.47 12.91
C ASN A 67 19.05 11.23 13.74
N VAL A 68 19.23 10.82 15.00
CA VAL A 68 18.12 10.51 15.93
C VAL A 68 17.21 11.71 16.17
N SER A 69 17.74 12.93 16.24
CA SER A 69 16.93 14.13 16.44
C SER A 69 15.98 14.37 15.26
N ASN A 70 16.47 14.24 14.03
CA ASN A 70 15.65 14.35 12.83
C ASN A 70 14.63 13.21 12.74
N GLN A 71 15.00 11.98 13.13
CA GLN A 71 14.08 10.83 13.20
C GLN A 71 12.94 11.06 14.21
N GLN A 72 13.27 11.55 15.41
CA GLN A 72 12.28 11.85 16.44
C GLN A 72 11.34 12.94 15.98
N GLN A 73 11.86 13.97 15.33
CA GLN A 73 11.04 15.04 14.78
C GLN A 73 10.15 14.55 13.63
N MET A 74 10.67 13.71 12.73
CA MET A 74 9.89 13.07 11.66
C MET A 74 8.70 12.31 12.24
N TYR A 75 8.89 11.62 13.36
CA TYR A 75 7.81 10.92 14.06
C TYR A 75 6.81 11.89 14.72
N LEU A 76 7.29 12.84 15.53
CA LEU A 76 6.44 13.77 16.28
C LEU A 76 5.57 14.65 15.37
N LEU A 77 6.07 15.02 14.19
CA LEU A 77 5.33 15.81 13.21
C LEU A 77 4.45 14.96 12.29
N SER A 78 4.38 13.64 12.48
CA SER A 78 3.74 12.72 11.52
C SER A 78 4.26 12.93 10.09
N GLY A 79 5.56 13.18 9.95
CA GLY A 79 6.18 13.64 8.71
C GLY A 79 6.07 12.63 7.57
N LEU A 80 6.03 11.33 7.87
CA LEU A 80 5.76 10.30 6.86
C LEU A 80 4.30 10.30 6.38
N SER A 81 3.35 10.65 7.24
CA SER A 81 1.95 10.89 6.84
C SER A 81 1.84 12.12 5.96
N ILE A 82 2.55 13.21 6.29
CA ILE A 82 2.62 14.42 5.47
C ILE A 82 3.25 14.10 4.11
N LEU A 83 4.35 13.37 4.08
CA LEU A 83 4.98 12.92 2.83
C LEU A 83 4.05 12.05 1.99
N GLY A 84 3.31 11.12 2.62
CA GLY A 84 2.29 10.34 1.96
C GLY A 84 1.18 11.21 1.36
N PHE A 85 0.70 12.21 2.09
CA PHE A 85 -0.30 13.17 1.60
C PHE A 85 0.21 14.02 0.43
N LEU A 86 1.46 14.47 0.50
CA LEU A 86 2.12 15.19 -0.60
C LEU A 86 2.22 14.31 -1.84
N LEU A 87 2.67 13.06 -1.70
CA LEU A 87 2.74 12.11 -2.82
C LEU A 87 1.36 11.77 -3.41
N GLN A 88 0.28 11.77 -2.61
CA GLN A 88 -1.10 11.64 -3.13
C GLN A 88 -1.51 12.84 -3.99
N SER A 89 -0.95 14.01 -3.70
CA SER A 89 -1.23 15.25 -4.44
C SER A 89 -0.36 15.38 -5.71
N ALA A 90 0.64 14.51 -5.86
CA ALA A 90 1.49 14.46 -7.04
C ALA A 90 0.69 14.02 -8.28
N THR A 91 1.03 14.58 -9.44
CA THR A 91 0.51 14.04 -10.69
C THR A 91 1.07 12.62 -10.92
N PRO A 92 0.29 11.66 -11.44
CA PRO A 92 0.76 10.28 -11.61
C PRO A 92 2.01 10.14 -12.47
N GLN A 93 2.28 11.10 -13.36
CA GLN A 93 3.50 11.20 -14.16
C GLN A 93 4.77 11.21 -13.32
N LEU A 94 4.73 11.79 -12.12
CA LEU A 94 5.88 11.89 -11.21
C LEU A 94 6.13 10.59 -10.44
N LEU A 95 5.18 9.66 -10.43
CA LEU A 95 5.31 8.36 -9.77
C LEU A 95 6.05 7.36 -10.67
N THR A 96 7.28 7.70 -11.02
CA THR A 96 8.14 6.93 -11.93
C THR A 96 9.00 5.89 -11.21
N THR A 97 9.72 5.07 -11.98
CA THR A 97 10.72 4.13 -11.46
C THR A 97 11.86 4.83 -10.73
N LYS A 98 12.19 6.09 -11.06
CA LYS A 98 13.18 6.89 -10.33
C LYS A 98 12.67 7.27 -8.95
N THR A 99 11.44 7.79 -8.89
CA THR A 99 10.75 8.10 -7.63
C THR A 99 10.64 6.86 -6.74
N LEU A 100 10.29 5.71 -7.33
CA LEU A 100 10.27 4.44 -6.61
C LEU A 100 11.66 4.02 -6.09
N SER A 101 12.72 4.27 -6.88
CA SER A 101 14.10 3.96 -6.45
C SER A 101 14.52 4.82 -5.26
N ALA A 102 14.23 6.12 -5.29
CA ALA A 102 14.44 7.03 -4.16
C ALA A 102 13.65 6.60 -2.91
N LEU A 103 12.39 6.17 -3.09
CA LEU A 103 11.58 5.63 -2.00
C LEU A 103 12.13 4.31 -1.45
N LYS A 104 12.71 3.45 -2.28
CA LYS A 104 13.40 2.22 -1.82
C LYS A 104 14.66 2.55 -1.01
N TYR A 105 15.42 3.57 -1.42
CA TYR A 105 16.53 4.09 -0.63
C TYR A 105 16.05 4.61 0.74
N MET A 106 15.00 5.44 0.76
CA MET A 106 14.39 5.90 2.00
C MET A 106 13.93 4.72 2.89
N PHE A 107 13.36 3.68 2.29
CA PHE A 107 12.93 2.49 3.03
C PHE A 107 14.10 1.83 3.76
N ASP A 108 15.25 1.67 3.10
CA ASP A 108 16.43 1.05 3.71
C ASP A 108 16.99 1.89 4.87
N ILE A 109 17.03 3.22 4.71
CA ILE A 109 17.40 4.13 5.82
C ILE A 109 16.44 3.95 7.01
N LEU A 110 15.13 3.96 6.76
CA LEU A 110 14.12 3.79 7.81
C LEU A 110 14.15 2.40 8.46
N ARG A 111 14.53 1.37 7.71
CA ARG A 111 14.72 0.01 8.21
C ARG A 111 15.90 -0.08 9.18
N ASN A 112 16.97 0.67 8.93
CA ASN A 112 18.21 0.57 9.70
C ASN A 112 18.35 1.64 10.80
N CYS A 113 17.40 2.58 10.92
CA CYS A 113 17.48 3.67 11.89
C CYS A 113 17.08 3.29 13.33
N SER A 114 17.50 4.09 14.32
CA SER A 114 17.21 3.83 15.74
C SER A 114 15.71 3.82 16.07
N MET A 115 14.91 4.58 15.32
CA MET A 115 13.46 4.65 15.46
C MET A 115 12.70 3.78 14.44
N SER A 116 13.35 2.77 13.86
CA SER A 116 12.81 1.96 12.76
C SER A 116 11.40 1.43 13.02
N LYS A 117 11.11 0.90 14.22
CA LYS A 117 9.80 0.30 14.55
C LYS A 117 8.61 1.24 14.27
N VAL A 118 8.73 2.51 14.63
CA VAL A 118 7.63 3.48 14.45
C VAL A 118 7.67 4.12 13.08
N LEU A 119 8.85 4.53 12.60
CA LEU A 119 8.98 5.19 11.31
C LEU A 119 8.69 4.24 10.15
N LEU A 120 9.18 3.01 10.19
CA LEU A 120 8.93 2.04 9.11
C LEU A 120 7.45 1.62 9.06
N LYS A 121 6.79 1.50 10.22
CA LYS A 121 5.34 1.26 10.29
C LYS A 121 4.57 2.40 9.61
N ASP A 122 4.91 3.65 9.94
CA ASP A 122 4.24 4.82 9.36
C ASP A 122 4.54 4.90 7.86
N ALA A 123 5.79 4.67 7.44
CA ALA A 123 6.15 4.71 6.03
C ALA A 123 5.41 3.66 5.21
N ILE A 124 5.38 2.40 5.68
CA ILE A 124 4.66 1.30 5.01
C ILE A 124 3.19 1.65 4.86
N SER A 125 2.52 2.09 5.93
CA SER A 125 1.09 2.39 5.89
C SER A 125 0.73 3.64 5.09
N GLN A 126 1.50 4.73 5.24
CA GLN A 126 1.15 6.03 4.68
C GLN A 126 1.67 6.23 3.25
N ILE A 127 2.72 5.50 2.86
CA ILE A 127 3.40 5.65 1.58
C ILE A 127 3.33 4.35 0.77
N TYR A 128 4.04 3.29 1.18
CA TYR A 128 4.27 2.13 0.30
C TYR A 128 3.03 1.27 0.05
N LEU A 129 2.15 1.14 1.03
CA LEU A 129 0.90 0.40 0.95
C LEU A 129 -0.33 1.33 0.86
N ASN A 130 -0.13 2.59 0.49
CA ASN A 130 -1.22 3.55 0.33
C ASN A 130 -1.69 3.61 -1.14
N PRO A 131 -2.79 2.93 -1.51
CA PRO A 131 -3.23 2.89 -2.91
C PRO A 131 -3.72 4.24 -3.43
N GLN A 132 -4.02 5.22 -2.56
CA GLN A 132 -4.41 6.56 -3.01
C GLN A 132 -3.26 7.27 -3.74
N ILE A 133 -2.01 6.94 -3.40
CA ILE A 133 -0.83 7.38 -4.14
C ILE A 133 -0.74 6.62 -5.46
N TRP A 134 -0.84 5.28 -5.38
CA TRP A 134 -0.32 4.42 -6.44
C TRP A 134 -1.33 4.02 -7.52
N VAL A 135 -2.63 4.11 -7.27
CA VAL A 135 -3.66 3.51 -8.14
C VAL A 135 -3.59 3.99 -9.61
N TYR A 136 -3.07 5.19 -9.85
CA TYR A 136 -2.88 5.76 -11.19
C TYR A 136 -1.44 5.72 -11.71
N ALA A 137 -0.49 5.18 -10.94
CA ALA A 137 0.88 4.93 -11.42
C ALA A 137 0.89 3.75 -12.41
N SER A 138 1.94 3.63 -13.22
CA SER A 138 2.05 2.52 -14.18
C SER A 138 2.05 1.16 -13.49
N TYR A 139 1.61 0.13 -14.21
CA TYR A 139 1.62 -1.25 -13.71
C TYR A 139 3.02 -1.67 -13.24
N GLU A 140 4.08 -1.32 -13.97
CA GLU A 140 5.46 -1.67 -13.63
C GLU A 140 5.87 -1.07 -12.28
N VAL A 141 5.54 0.20 -12.05
CA VAL A 141 5.86 0.89 -10.78
C VAL A 141 5.10 0.23 -9.63
N GLN A 142 3.79 -0.01 -9.78
CA GLN A 142 2.99 -0.65 -8.73
C GLN A 142 3.46 -2.08 -8.44
N ARG A 143 3.78 -2.85 -9.49
CA ARG A 143 4.30 -4.21 -9.38
C ARG A 143 5.64 -4.21 -8.63
N ASP A 144 6.57 -3.36 -9.03
CA ASP A 144 7.92 -3.31 -8.45
C ASP A 144 7.92 -2.78 -7.01
N LEU A 145 6.92 -1.97 -6.66
CA LEU A 145 6.63 -1.54 -5.30
C LEU A 145 6.11 -2.70 -4.44
N TYR A 146 5.06 -3.40 -4.89
CA TYR A 146 4.47 -4.48 -4.10
C TYR A 146 5.39 -5.69 -3.97
N MET A 147 6.12 -6.06 -5.02
CA MET A 147 7.15 -7.10 -4.91
C MET A 147 8.25 -6.71 -3.91
N PHE A 148 8.65 -5.44 -3.87
CA PHE A 148 9.64 -4.97 -2.90
C PHE A 148 9.12 -5.09 -1.45
N VAL A 149 7.87 -4.70 -1.20
CA VAL A 149 7.25 -4.83 0.12
C VAL A 149 7.07 -6.30 0.54
N ILE A 150 6.67 -7.17 -0.39
CA ILE A 150 6.58 -8.62 -0.16
C ILE A 150 7.95 -9.19 0.23
N ASN A 151 9.00 -8.91 -0.55
CA ASN A 151 10.35 -9.38 -0.26
C ASN A 151 10.88 -8.87 1.10
N TYR A 152 10.54 -7.65 1.49
CA TYR A 152 10.82 -7.18 2.85
C TYR A 152 10.15 -8.07 3.91
N PHE A 153 8.84 -8.31 3.77
CA PHE A 153 8.07 -9.11 4.75
C PHE A 153 8.44 -10.59 4.77
N GLU A 154 9.02 -11.13 3.69
CA GLU A 154 9.63 -12.47 3.70
C GLU A 154 10.83 -12.53 4.65
N THR A 155 11.55 -11.42 4.84
CA THR A 155 12.70 -11.33 5.76
C THR A 155 12.34 -10.85 7.16
N ASP A 156 11.34 -9.96 7.30
CA ASP A 156 10.88 -9.40 8.58
C ASP A 156 9.36 -9.21 8.62
N GLY A 157 8.67 -10.25 9.09
CA GLY A 157 7.20 -10.28 9.21
C GLY A 157 6.60 -9.56 10.43
N ARG A 158 7.39 -8.87 11.27
CA ARG A 158 6.91 -8.38 12.59
C ARG A 158 5.74 -7.39 12.49
N LEU A 159 5.73 -6.54 11.46
CA LEU A 159 4.67 -5.56 11.23
C LEU A 159 3.53 -6.12 10.36
N LEU A 160 3.69 -7.32 9.80
CA LEU A 160 2.79 -7.82 8.76
C LEU A 160 1.35 -8.03 9.27
N PRO A 161 1.08 -8.69 10.42
CA PRO A 161 -0.30 -8.84 10.91
C PRO A 161 -0.97 -7.51 11.27
N LEU A 162 -0.17 -6.50 11.63
CA LEU A 162 -0.67 -5.18 11.97
C LEU A 162 -1.04 -4.37 10.72
N LEU A 163 -0.27 -4.50 9.64
CA LEU A 163 -0.38 -3.65 8.45
C LEU A 163 -1.13 -4.32 7.29
N CYS A 164 -1.07 -5.65 7.20
CA CYS A 164 -1.54 -6.44 6.06
C CYS A 164 -2.53 -7.53 6.47
N GLY A 165 -3.25 -7.34 7.59
CA GLY A 165 -4.33 -8.22 7.99
C GLY A 165 -5.41 -8.36 6.93
N LEU A 166 -6.15 -9.47 6.94
CA LEU A 166 -7.13 -9.79 5.90
C LEU A 166 -8.19 -8.69 5.71
N PRO A 167 -8.75 -8.04 6.76
CA PRO A 167 -9.73 -6.98 6.59
C PRO A 167 -9.19 -5.80 5.77
N TRP A 168 -7.94 -5.41 6.03
CA TRP A 168 -7.31 -4.29 5.33
C TRP A 168 -7.04 -4.65 3.87
N VAL A 169 -6.45 -5.82 3.59
CA VAL A 169 -6.17 -6.24 2.21
C VAL A 169 -7.47 -6.38 1.40
N ILE A 170 -8.52 -6.95 1.98
CA ILE A 170 -9.85 -7.04 1.35
C ILE A 170 -10.36 -5.63 0.99
N ASP A 171 -10.31 -4.68 1.92
CA ASP A 171 -10.78 -3.31 1.66
C ASP A 171 -10.03 -2.66 0.48
N ILE A 172 -8.71 -2.83 0.45
CA ILE A 172 -7.84 -2.29 -0.60
C ILE A 172 -8.18 -2.91 -1.96
N VAL A 173 -8.28 -4.25 -2.05
CA VAL A 173 -8.56 -4.90 -3.33
C VAL A 173 -9.99 -4.60 -3.82
N CYS A 174 -10.96 -4.42 -2.91
CA CYS A 174 -12.32 -4.03 -3.26
C CYS A 174 -12.43 -2.60 -3.76
N ARG A 175 -11.71 -1.66 -3.14
CA ARG A 175 -11.82 -0.23 -3.47
C ARG A 175 -10.96 0.18 -4.65
N TYR A 176 -9.76 -0.40 -4.79
CA TYR A 176 -8.75 0.07 -5.75
C TYR A 176 -8.41 -0.96 -6.84
N TYR A 177 -8.45 -2.26 -6.53
CA TYR A 177 -8.03 -3.33 -7.45
C TYR A 177 -9.18 -4.27 -7.86
N TRP A 178 -10.36 -3.69 -8.04
CA TRP A 178 -11.56 -4.39 -8.49
C TRP A 178 -11.53 -4.63 -10.01
N GLU A 179 -12.03 -5.78 -10.45
CA GLU A 179 -12.25 -6.07 -11.87
C GLU A 179 -13.62 -5.54 -12.31
N LYS A 180 -14.65 -5.83 -11.53
CA LYS A 180 -16.02 -5.36 -11.75
C LYS A 180 -16.44 -4.47 -10.59
N ALA A 181 -16.75 -3.20 -10.89
CA ALA A 181 -17.23 -2.25 -9.89
C ALA A 181 -18.54 -2.76 -9.28
N ASP A 182 -18.53 -2.95 -7.96
CA ASP A 182 -19.67 -3.49 -7.22
C ASP A 182 -20.23 -2.51 -6.20
N SER A 183 -19.39 -1.62 -5.66
CA SER A 183 -19.82 -0.65 -4.64
C SER A 183 -19.89 0.76 -5.20
N ARG A 184 -20.69 1.60 -4.53
CA ARG A 184 -20.66 3.07 -4.74
C ARG A 184 -19.37 3.73 -4.25
N HIS A 185 -18.50 2.97 -3.58
CA HIS A 185 -17.27 3.44 -2.95
C HIS A 185 -16.00 2.94 -3.67
N VAL A 186 -16.14 2.41 -4.89
CA VAL A 186 -14.97 2.10 -5.71
C VAL A 186 -14.23 3.39 -6.08
N VAL A 187 -12.91 3.32 -6.03
CA VAL A 187 -12.00 4.40 -6.44
C VAL A 187 -11.44 4.05 -7.82
N ALA A 188 -10.95 5.07 -8.53
CA ALA A 188 -10.33 4.93 -9.84
C ALA A 188 -11.22 4.26 -10.91
N SER A 189 -12.53 4.49 -10.83
CA SER A 189 -13.50 4.07 -11.86
C SER A 189 -13.47 4.92 -13.12
N LYS A 190 -12.85 6.11 -13.04
CA LYS A 190 -12.66 7.02 -14.15
C LYS A 190 -11.18 7.43 -14.23
N PRO A 191 -10.68 7.73 -15.44
CA PRO A 191 -9.37 8.35 -15.59
C PRO A 191 -9.29 9.69 -14.83
N LEU A 192 -8.09 10.04 -14.39
CA LEU A 192 -7.76 11.38 -13.92
C LEU A 192 -7.54 12.30 -15.11
N PHE A 193 -8.10 13.50 -15.02
CA PHE A 193 -7.98 14.50 -16.07
C PHE A 193 -7.25 15.73 -15.55
N HIS A 194 -6.42 16.32 -16.40
CA HIS A 194 -5.84 17.62 -16.15
C HIS A 194 -6.95 18.67 -16.04
N SER A 195 -6.88 19.52 -15.02
CA SER A 195 -7.95 20.48 -14.68
C SER A 195 -8.24 21.45 -15.83
N VAL A 196 -7.19 21.93 -16.50
CA VAL A 196 -7.24 22.92 -17.58
C VAL A 196 -7.39 22.27 -18.95
N THR A 197 -6.49 21.36 -19.32
CA THR A 197 -6.41 20.80 -20.69
C THR A 197 -7.39 19.65 -20.92
N LYS A 198 -8.01 19.11 -19.85
CA LYS A 198 -8.88 17.91 -19.88
C LYS A 198 -8.23 16.67 -20.50
N GLN A 199 -6.91 16.65 -20.64
CA GLN A 199 -6.16 15.46 -21.06
C GLN A 199 -6.15 14.43 -19.94
N VAL A 200 -6.14 13.14 -20.29
CA VAL A 200 -5.99 12.07 -19.32
C VAL A 200 -4.56 12.11 -18.76
N ILE A 201 -4.43 12.34 -17.45
CA ILE A 201 -3.15 12.34 -16.73
C ILE A 201 -2.92 11.07 -15.90
N GLY A 202 -3.92 10.22 -15.78
CA GLY A 202 -3.76 8.96 -15.07
C GLY A 202 -4.92 8.04 -15.36
N GLU A 203 -4.62 6.77 -15.60
CA GLU A 203 -5.63 5.73 -15.74
C GLU A 203 -5.17 4.53 -14.93
N ARG A 204 -6.13 3.76 -14.41
CA ARG A 204 -5.78 2.52 -13.72
C ARG A 204 -5.17 1.53 -14.74
N PRO A 205 -4.29 0.61 -14.30
CA PRO A 205 -3.80 -0.47 -15.14
C PRO A 205 -4.92 -1.30 -15.79
N GLU A 206 -4.57 -2.02 -16.85
CA GLU A 206 -5.50 -2.88 -17.57
C GLU A 206 -6.05 -4.00 -16.67
N VAL A 207 -7.21 -4.56 -17.01
CA VAL A 207 -7.89 -5.56 -16.17
C VAL A 207 -6.97 -6.75 -15.82
N VAL A 208 -6.15 -7.19 -16.77
CA VAL A 208 -5.17 -8.27 -16.57
C VAL A 208 -4.09 -7.88 -15.55
N GLU A 209 -3.67 -6.63 -15.57
CA GLU A 209 -2.64 -6.08 -14.68
C GLU A 209 -3.21 -5.83 -13.28
N ILE A 210 -4.43 -5.29 -13.18
CA ILE A 210 -5.17 -5.18 -11.92
C ILE A 210 -5.26 -6.53 -11.22
N ARG A 211 -5.55 -7.61 -11.97
CA ARG A 211 -5.56 -8.95 -11.39
C ARG A 211 -4.17 -9.36 -10.86
N LYS A 212 -3.09 -9.09 -11.59
CA LYS A 212 -1.72 -9.38 -11.12
C LYS A 212 -1.38 -8.60 -9.85
N LEU A 213 -1.70 -7.31 -9.79
CA LEU A 213 -1.48 -6.46 -8.62
C LEU A 213 -2.32 -6.92 -7.42
N ARG A 214 -3.58 -7.30 -7.65
CA ARG A 214 -4.45 -7.90 -6.62
C ARG A 214 -3.83 -9.17 -6.04
N LEU A 215 -3.25 -10.05 -6.85
CA LEU A 215 -2.59 -11.25 -6.36
C LEU A 215 -1.35 -10.95 -5.50
N LEU A 216 -0.59 -9.91 -5.83
CA LEU A 216 0.53 -9.44 -4.98
C LEU A 216 0.01 -8.97 -3.61
N LEU A 217 -1.04 -8.15 -3.58
CA LEU A 217 -1.63 -7.70 -2.32
C LEU A 217 -2.22 -8.86 -1.49
N LEU A 218 -2.87 -9.83 -2.16
CA LEU A 218 -3.37 -11.04 -1.51
C LEU A 218 -2.25 -11.92 -0.94
N SER A 219 -1.05 -11.91 -1.53
CA SER A 219 0.09 -12.62 -0.95
C SER A 219 0.51 -12.03 0.41
N LEU A 220 0.38 -10.71 0.61
CA LEU A 220 0.59 -10.08 1.92
C LEU A 220 -0.42 -10.56 2.96
N ALA A 221 -1.70 -10.69 2.58
CA ALA A 221 -2.73 -11.27 3.44
C ALA A 221 -2.44 -12.75 3.75
N GLU A 222 -2.01 -13.52 2.74
CA GLU A 222 -1.65 -14.93 2.91
C GLU A 222 -0.53 -15.09 3.95
N MET A 223 0.54 -14.29 3.81
CA MET A 223 1.65 -14.26 4.75
C MET A 223 1.20 -13.78 6.14
N SER A 224 0.29 -12.80 6.23
CA SER A 224 -0.27 -12.34 7.49
C SER A 224 -1.05 -13.44 8.22
N LEU A 225 -1.92 -14.16 7.51
CA LEU A 225 -2.71 -15.28 8.07
C LEU A 225 -1.82 -16.42 8.57
N LYS A 226 -0.70 -16.67 7.88
CA LYS A 226 0.30 -17.66 8.31
C LYS A 226 0.99 -17.30 9.63
N ILE A 227 1.02 -16.02 10.00
CA ILE A 227 1.55 -15.57 11.30
C ILE A 227 0.45 -15.59 12.36
N LYS A 228 -0.73 -15.03 12.04
CA LYS A 228 -1.85 -14.93 12.97
C LYS A 228 -3.18 -14.83 12.25
N VAL A 229 -4.11 -15.70 12.63
CA VAL A 229 -5.53 -15.57 12.29
C VAL A 229 -6.28 -14.98 13.48
N SER A 230 -7.15 -14.01 13.21
CA SER A 230 -7.98 -13.32 14.19
C SER A 230 -9.47 -13.44 13.85
N PRO A 231 -10.38 -13.19 14.80
CA PRO A 231 -11.82 -13.17 14.53
C PRO A 231 -12.21 -12.09 13.51
N ASP A 232 -11.46 -10.98 13.47
CA ASP A 232 -11.71 -9.89 12.53
C ASP A 232 -11.46 -10.34 11.08
N ASP A 233 -10.45 -11.19 10.85
CA ASP A 233 -10.19 -11.78 9.53
C ASP A 233 -11.39 -12.58 9.03
N ILE A 234 -11.98 -13.41 9.89
CA ILE A 234 -13.15 -14.23 9.54
C ILE A 234 -14.37 -13.34 9.27
N ARG A 235 -14.65 -12.34 10.13
CA ARG A 235 -15.79 -11.43 9.90
C ARG A 235 -15.63 -10.65 8.60
N ALA A 236 -14.43 -10.18 8.28
CA ALA A 236 -14.15 -9.49 7.04
C ALA A 236 -14.32 -10.39 5.82
N LEU A 237 -13.81 -11.63 5.87
CA LEU A 237 -13.98 -12.61 4.81
C LEU A 237 -15.45 -12.90 4.53
N VAL A 238 -16.24 -13.15 5.58
CA VAL A 238 -17.68 -13.43 5.46
C VAL A 238 -18.42 -12.23 4.89
N ALA A 239 -18.23 -11.04 5.46
CA ALA A 239 -18.87 -9.83 4.98
C ALA A 239 -18.51 -9.51 3.52
N PHE A 240 -17.26 -9.78 3.13
CA PHE A 240 -16.81 -9.63 1.74
C PHE A 240 -17.52 -10.59 0.79
N ILE A 241 -17.54 -11.89 1.09
CA ILE A 241 -18.20 -12.88 0.23
C ILE A 241 -19.70 -12.62 0.16
N GLU A 242 -20.33 -12.20 1.27
CA GLU A 242 -21.76 -11.89 1.30
C GLU A 242 -22.12 -10.67 0.44
N ARG A 243 -21.30 -9.63 0.44
CA ARG A 243 -21.61 -8.35 -0.23
C ARG A 243 -21.11 -8.29 -1.67
N SER A 244 -19.92 -8.83 -1.94
CA SER A 244 -19.23 -8.63 -3.21
C SER A 244 -19.94 -9.30 -4.39
N GLN A 245 -20.00 -8.62 -5.53
CA GLN A 245 -20.45 -9.14 -6.84
C GLN A 245 -19.29 -9.28 -7.83
N ASP A 246 -18.06 -8.90 -7.44
CA ASP A 246 -16.86 -9.12 -8.22
C ASP A 246 -16.40 -10.57 -8.08
N ILE A 247 -16.94 -11.44 -8.94
CA ILE A 247 -16.68 -12.88 -8.92
C ILE A 247 -15.19 -13.19 -9.10
N ALA A 248 -14.47 -12.39 -9.89
CA ALA A 248 -13.04 -12.60 -10.10
C ALA A 248 -12.25 -12.32 -8.82
N CYS A 249 -12.54 -11.19 -8.16
CA CYS A 249 -11.96 -10.84 -6.87
C CYS A 249 -12.30 -11.89 -5.79
N ILE A 250 -13.56 -12.34 -5.72
CA ILE A 250 -13.98 -13.38 -4.77
C ILE A 250 -13.22 -14.69 -5.01
N SER A 251 -13.05 -15.11 -6.27
CA SER A 251 -12.26 -16.30 -6.57
C SER A 251 -10.81 -16.15 -6.14
N ASP A 252 -10.17 -15.01 -6.44
CA ASP A 252 -8.76 -14.78 -6.09
C ASP A 252 -8.57 -14.78 -4.56
N VAL A 253 -9.50 -14.17 -3.79
CA VAL A 253 -9.49 -14.20 -2.30
C VAL A 253 -9.65 -15.62 -1.78
N LEU A 254 -10.63 -16.38 -2.27
CA LEU A 254 -10.83 -17.77 -1.82
C LEU A 254 -9.66 -18.68 -2.16
N ASP A 255 -9.04 -18.49 -3.33
CA ASP A 255 -7.83 -19.23 -3.70
C ASP A 255 -6.68 -18.93 -2.75
N MET A 256 -6.53 -17.67 -2.32
CA MET A 256 -5.55 -17.30 -1.31
C MET A 256 -5.86 -17.96 0.04
N ILE A 257 -7.12 -17.93 0.50
CA ILE A 257 -7.51 -18.58 1.76
C ILE A 257 -7.21 -20.08 1.73
N ILE A 258 -7.57 -20.78 0.64
CA ILE A 258 -7.28 -22.22 0.49
C ILE A 258 -5.76 -22.48 0.55
N ARG A 259 -4.93 -21.65 -0.10
CA ARG A 259 -3.48 -21.78 -0.02
C ARG A 259 -2.96 -21.54 1.40
N ALA A 260 -3.45 -20.52 2.10
CA ALA A 260 -3.05 -20.24 3.49
C ALA A 260 -3.37 -21.42 4.42
N LEU A 261 -4.54 -22.03 4.24
CA LEU A 261 -5.03 -23.15 5.06
C LEU A 261 -4.38 -24.49 4.73
N SER A 262 -3.53 -24.58 3.70
CA SER A 262 -2.74 -25.79 3.45
C SER A 262 -1.76 -26.12 4.58
N GLN A 263 -1.48 -25.15 5.49
CA GLN A 263 -0.66 -25.35 6.68
C GLN A 263 -1.53 -25.68 7.90
N GLY A 264 -1.24 -26.79 8.58
CA GLY A 264 -2.09 -27.34 9.66
C GLY A 264 -2.31 -26.42 10.87
N GLU A 265 -1.30 -25.62 11.25
CA GLU A 265 -1.43 -24.65 12.36
C GLU A 265 -2.37 -23.51 11.99
N VAL A 266 -2.24 -22.98 10.77
CA VAL A 266 -3.09 -21.91 10.23
C VAL A 266 -4.53 -22.42 10.13
N PHE A 267 -4.70 -23.64 9.63
CA PHE A 267 -5.99 -24.29 9.54
C PHE A 267 -6.67 -24.43 10.91
N SER A 268 -5.96 -24.96 11.91
CA SER A 268 -6.49 -25.12 13.27
C SER A 268 -6.90 -23.79 13.90
N SER A 269 -6.07 -22.76 13.73
CA SER A 269 -6.37 -21.39 14.19
C SER A 269 -7.58 -20.79 13.48
N PHE A 270 -7.66 -20.94 12.16
CA PHE A 270 -8.77 -20.46 11.35
C PHE A 270 -10.09 -21.13 11.76
N VAL A 271 -10.11 -22.46 11.89
CA VAL A 271 -11.29 -23.22 12.34
C VAL A 271 -11.70 -22.80 13.76
N GLY A 272 -10.73 -22.61 14.66
CA GLY A 272 -11.01 -22.09 16.00
C GLY A 272 -11.74 -20.74 15.98
N ASN A 273 -11.29 -19.81 15.14
CA ASN A 273 -11.91 -18.50 14.97
C ASN A 273 -13.29 -18.57 14.28
N VAL A 274 -13.46 -19.48 13.32
CA VAL A 274 -14.76 -19.73 12.67
C VAL A 274 -15.77 -20.29 13.66
N ASN A 275 -15.38 -21.30 14.46
CA ASN A 275 -16.24 -21.88 15.49
C ASN A 275 -16.63 -20.85 16.55
N TYR A 276 -15.68 -20.01 16.96
CA TYR A 276 -15.94 -18.91 17.89
C TYR A 276 -17.01 -17.92 17.38
N LEU A 277 -17.13 -17.73 16.05
CA LEU A 277 -18.08 -16.78 15.46
C LEU A 277 -19.42 -17.38 15.03
N GLY A 278 -19.60 -18.70 15.11
CA GLY A 278 -20.85 -19.37 14.72
C GLY A 278 -20.69 -20.63 13.88
N GLY A 279 -19.45 -21.05 13.58
CA GLY A 279 -19.16 -22.34 12.97
C GLY A 279 -19.76 -22.50 11.57
N CYS A 280 -20.36 -23.66 11.31
CA CYS A 280 -20.89 -24.02 9.99
C CYS A 280 -22.02 -23.08 9.50
N CYS A 281 -22.74 -22.40 10.39
CA CYS A 281 -23.80 -21.46 10.03
C CYS A 281 -23.29 -20.33 9.13
N ILE A 282 -22.05 -19.90 9.34
CA ILE A 282 -21.39 -18.88 8.53
C ILE A 282 -21.39 -19.33 7.06
N PHE A 283 -20.92 -20.54 6.78
CA PHE A 283 -20.83 -21.03 5.40
C PHE A 283 -22.16 -21.49 4.82
N ILE A 284 -23.10 -21.97 5.64
CA ILE A 284 -24.47 -22.27 5.17
C ILE A 284 -25.11 -21.00 4.61
N ASN A 285 -24.90 -19.85 5.25
CA ASN A 285 -25.40 -18.57 4.75
C ASN A 285 -24.74 -18.18 3.41
N LEU A 286 -23.45 -18.49 3.24
CA LEU A 286 -22.75 -18.31 1.95
C LEU A 286 -23.34 -19.20 0.84
N LEU A 287 -23.62 -20.47 1.14
CA LEU A 287 -24.21 -21.40 0.18
C LEU A 287 -25.62 -20.99 -0.25
N LYS A 288 -26.44 -20.41 0.63
CA LYS A 288 -27.80 -19.94 0.30
C LYS A 288 -27.83 -18.86 -0.79
N ARG A 289 -26.74 -18.11 -0.98
CA ARG A 289 -26.63 -17.09 -2.03
C ARG A 289 -26.75 -17.68 -3.45
N THR A 290 -26.48 -18.97 -3.62
CA THR A 290 -26.62 -19.70 -4.91
C THR A 290 -28.04 -19.68 -5.48
N GLY A 291 -29.07 -19.51 -4.64
CA GLY A 291 -30.47 -19.42 -5.09
C GLY A 291 -30.81 -18.15 -5.86
N GLY A 292 -29.99 -17.11 -5.77
CA GLY A 292 -30.21 -15.81 -6.41
C GLY A 292 -29.62 -15.73 -7.82
N GLY A 293 -30.16 -16.47 -8.79
CA GLY A 293 -30.01 -16.21 -10.23
C GLY A 293 -28.60 -16.25 -10.86
N MET A 294 -27.53 -16.42 -10.09
CA MET A 294 -26.16 -16.36 -10.61
C MET A 294 -25.67 -17.74 -11.09
N GLN A 295 -26.32 -18.27 -12.13
CA GLN A 295 -25.89 -19.49 -12.84
C GLN A 295 -24.62 -19.27 -13.69
N SER A 296 -23.61 -18.60 -13.15
CA SER A 296 -22.29 -18.58 -13.79
C SER A 296 -21.53 -19.82 -13.37
N SER A 297 -20.94 -20.54 -14.32
CA SER A 297 -19.96 -21.61 -14.06
C SER A 297 -18.83 -21.17 -13.10
N ARG A 298 -18.54 -19.87 -13.05
CA ARG A 298 -17.56 -19.27 -12.11
C ARG A 298 -18.05 -19.31 -10.65
N TRP A 299 -19.35 -19.13 -10.38
CA TRP A 299 -19.90 -19.26 -9.03
C TRP A 299 -19.99 -20.69 -8.53
N ILE A 300 -20.24 -21.66 -9.41
CA ILE A 300 -20.19 -23.08 -9.03
C ILE A 300 -18.79 -23.42 -8.50
N LYS A 301 -17.73 -22.92 -9.17
CA LYS A 301 -16.35 -23.07 -8.68
C LYS A 301 -16.12 -22.37 -7.33
N VAL A 302 -16.63 -21.16 -7.16
CA VAL A 302 -16.55 -20.40 -5.89
C VAL A 302 -17.28 -21.13 -4.77
N SER A 303 -18.48 -21.66 -5.04
CA SER A 303 -19.27 -22.44 -4.08
C SER A 303 -18.56 -23.74 -3.72
N ALA A 304 -17.96 -24.45 -4.70
CA ALA A 304 -17.18 -25.65 -4.43
C ALA A 304 -15.96 -25.36 -3.56
N LYS A 305 -15.26 -24.24 -3.80
CA LYS A 305 -14.15 -23.77 -2.95
C LYS A 305 -14.61 -23.44 -1.52
N ALA A 306 -15.74 -22.75 -1.37
CA ALA A 306 -16.34 -22.49 -0.06
C ALA A 306 -16.76 -23.79 0.65
N SER A 307 -17.23 -24.79 -0.10
CA SER A 307 -17.53 -26.12 0.45
C SER A 307 -16.28 -26.90 0.88
N ILE A 308 -15.14 -26.73 0.21
CA ILE A 308 -13.86 -27.33 0.65
C ILE A 308 -13.43 -26.76 2.00
N LEU A 309 -13.64 -25.45 2.22
CA LEU A 309 -13.41 -24.80 3.52
C LEU A 309 -14.35 -25.31 4.64
N LEU A 310 -15.48 -25.92 4.26
CA LEU A 310 -16.48 -26.50 5.16
C LEU A 310 -16.19 -27.96 5.51
N SER A 311 -15.63 -28.73 4.58
CA SER A 311 -15.41 -30.17 4.73
C SER A 311 -14.06 -30.53 5.36
N SER A 312 -13.12 -29.58 5.37
CA SER A 312 -11.81 -29.72 6.01
C SER A 312 -11.95 -29.38 7.48
#